data_AF-A0A8E2DI24-F1
#
_entry.id   AF-A0A8E2DI24-F1
#
_cell.length_a   1.000
_cell.length_b   1.000
_cell.length_c   1.000
_cell.angle_alpha   90.00
_cell.angle_beta   90.00
_cell.angle_gamma   90.00
#
_symmetry.space_group_name_H-M   'P 1'
#
loop_
_entity.id
_entity.type
_entity.pdbx_description
1 polymer ?
#
loop_
_entity_poly.entity_id
_entity_poly.type
_entity_poly.pdbx_seq_one_letter_code
_entity_poly.pdbx_strand_id
1 'polypeptide(L)'
;MMLHYLQVPFKVLEAAETSPSRRLGGHLFTQHVGDGTWDYFDVGAMRFPNTPFMKRTFSLADELDVKRIPYAMKASNTFTHYNGRQVQGVSALSGDPYGVARYVDPDNRIPNAPLPEAVHRSVSDALGVPGSSPSARLRPLDLFTGDNFDLDLAFQQLYGSFDKYTMRTWLQEYYPSWTVAVINWCERIDRSRGWYDRALVETVLEYLAFSWPRESTPSFDGKWYCFWRILFLARSHVLIVATR
;
A
#
# COMPACT_ATOMS: atom_id res chain seq x y z
N MET A 1 7.14 11.22 23.97
CA MET A 1 8.36 11.88 23.43
C MET A 1 8.18 13.38 23.25
N MET A 2 7.28 13.88 22.39
CA MET A 2 7.18 15.33 22.15
C MET A 2 6.86 16.16 23.40
N LEU A 3 5.80 15.82 24.16
CA LEU A 3 5.48 16.53 25.41
C LEU A 3 6.57 16.38 26.48
N HIS A 4 7.18 15.19 26.56
CA HIS A 4 8.31 14.95 27.47
C HIS A 4 9.52 15.85 27.13
N TYR A 5 9.86 15.97 25.84
CA TYR A 5 10.92 16.85 25.35
C TYR A 5 10.64 18.33 25.68
N LEU A 6 9.38 18.75 25.56
CA LEU A 6 8.92 20.09 25.95
C LEU A 6 8.71 20.25 27.47
N GLN A 7 9.03 19.23 28.27
CA GLN A 7 8.86 19.21 29.72
C GLN A 7 7.41 19.48 30.19
N VAL A 8 6.43 19.13 29.36
CA VAL A 8 5.00 19.23 29.68
C VAL A 8 4.55 17.93 30.35
N PRO A 9 3.98 17.97 31.58
CA PRO A 9 3.47 16.78 32.25
C PRO A 9 2.29 16.14 31.51
N PHE A 10 2.23 14.81 31.47
CA PHE A 10 1.12 14.05 30.88
C PHE A 10 0.95 12.68 31.54
N LYS A 11 -0.21 12.06 31.32
CA LYS A 11 -0.49 10.66 31.69
C LYS A 11 -1.05 9.93 30.47
N VAL A 12 -0.55 8.73 30.20
CA VAL A 12 -1.09 7.84 29.15
C VAL A 12 -1.93 6.77 29.82
N LEU A 13 -3.15 6.59 29.34
CA LEU A 13 -4.04 5.50 29.73
C LEU A 13 -4.23 4.61 28.50
N GLU A 14 -3.92 3.33 28.62
CA GLU A 14 -4.03 2.35 27.53
C GLU A 14 -5.01 1.26 27.97
N ALA A 15 -5.99 0.95 27.11
CA ALA A 15 -7.07 0.03 27.43
C ALA A 15 -6.64 -1.45 27.40
N ALA A 16 -5.36 -1.74 27.11
CA ALA A 16 -4.80 -3.08 26.99
C ALA A 16 -4.92 -3.98 28.24
N GLU A 17 -5.45 -3.49 29.36
CA GLU A 17 -5.77 -4.30 30.55
C GLU A 17 -6.75 -5.46 30.27
N THR A 18 -7.57 -5.37 29.20
CA THR A 18 -8.51 -6.45 28.83
C THR A 18 -7.90 -7.51 27.90
N SER A 19 -6.68 -7.32 27.41
CA SER A 19 -5.95 -8.32 26.63
C SER A 19 -5.10 -9.22 27.55
N PRO A 20 -5.11 -10.56 27.38
CA PRO A 20 -4.29 -11.49 28.18
C PRO A 20 -2.79 -11.14 28.23
N SER A 21 -2.30 -10.35 27.28
CA SER A 21 -0.90 -9.95 27.14
C SER A 21 -0.55 -8.57 27.73
N ARG A 22 -1.53 -7.75 28.19
CA ARG A 22 -1.32 -6.37 28.70
C ARG A 22 -0.33 -5.56 27.84
N ARG A 23 -0.51 -5.62 26.52
CA ARG A 23 0.52 -5.21 25.55
C ARG A 23 0.41 -3.74 25.17
N LEU A 24 1.56 -3.05 25.12
CA LEU A 24 1.70 -1.71 24.56
C LEU A 24 2.01 -1.76 23.05
N GLY A 25 1.66 -0.70 22.32
CA GLY A 25 2.09 -0.48 20.93
C GLY A 25 1.01 -0.65 19.84
N GLY A 26 -0.21 -1.05 20.19
CA GLY A 26 -1.33 -1.13 19.24
C GLY A 26 -1.01 -2.00 18.02
N HIS A 27 -1.21 -1.48 16.80
CA HIS A 27 -0.91 -2.18 15.54
C HIS A 27 0.59 -2.28 15.20
N LEU A 28 1.49 -1.83 16.07
CA LEU A 28 2.89 -2.24 16.04
C LEU A 28 3.03 -3.48 16.91
N PHE A 29 3.02 -4.65 16.28
CA PHE A 29 3.02 -5.92 17.00
C PHE A 29 3.85 -7.00 16.28
N THR A 30 4.93 -7.41 16.92
CA THR A 30 5.77 -8.54 16.52
C THR A 30 5.42 -9.76 17.37
N GLN A 31 4.97 -10.84 16.73
CA GLN A 31 4.71 -12.13 17.37
C GLN A 31 5.93 -13.04 17.20
N HIS A 32 6.48 -13.51 18.31
CA HIS A 32 7.50 -14.56 18.32
C HIS A 32 6.83 -15.93 18.36
N VAL A 33 7.34 -16.86 17.55
CA VAL A 33 6.85 -18.25 17.45
C VAL A 33 7.84 -19.26 18.00
N GLY A 34 9.08 -18.84 18.25
CA GLY A 34 10.16 -19.65 18.83
C GLY A 34 11.26 -18.76 19.43
N ASP A 35 12.31 -19.41 19.93
CA ASP A 35 13.46 -18.75 20.55
C ASP A 35 14.55 -18.33 19.55
N GLY A 36 14.41 -18.75 18.28
CA GLY A 36 15.32 -18.35 17.22
C GLY A 36 15.28 -16.84 16.96
N THR A 37 16.42 -16.28 16.53
CA THR A 37 16.54 -14.83 16.26
C THR A 37 15.58 -14.34 15.18
N TRP A 38 15.19 -15.22 14.27
CA TRP A 38 14.31 -14.94 13.12
C TRP A 38 12.94 -15.63 13.25
N ASP A 39 12.65 -16.24 14.40
CA ASP A 39 11.40 -16.97 14.66
C ASP A 39 10.30 -16.00 15.08
N TYR A 40 10.01 -15.03 14.22
CA TYR A 40 8.99 -14.03 14.44
C TYR A 40 8.32 -13.59 13.14
N PHE A 41 7.16 -12.97 13.27
CA PHE A 41 6.54 -12.20 12.20
C PHE A 41 5.83 -10.97 12.80
N ASP A 42 5.70 -9.91 12.00
CA ASP A 42 4.91 -8.74 12.39
C ASP A 42 3.44 -8.98 12.05
N VAL A 43 2.58 -8.92 13.06
CA VAL A 43 1.12 -9.03 12.95
C VAL A 43 0.53 -7.75 12.35
N GLY A 44 1.17 -6.61 12.57
CA GLY A 44 0.74 -5.31 12.07
C GLY A 44 1.73 -4.69 11.09
N ALA A 45 2.22 -3.48 11.39
CA ALA A 45 3.15 -2.80 10.48
C ALA A 45 4.47 -3.57 10.36
N MET A 46 4.85 -3.94 9.13
CA MET A 46 6.01 -4.80 8.86
C MET A 46 7.01 -4.22 7.85
N ARG A 47 6.58 -3.28 7.00
CA ARG A 47 7.37 -2.76 5.89
C ARG A 47 7.10 -1.29 5.67
N PHE A 48 8.17 -0.54 5.44
CA PHE A 48 8.17 0.92 5.37
C PHE A 48 8.90 1.35 4.09
N PRO A 49 8.20 1.95 3.11
CA PRO A 49 8.85 2.47 1.92
C PRO A 49 9.51 3.80 2.25
N ASN A 50 10.74 4.00 1.80
CA ASN A 50 11.43 5.27 2.03
C ASN A 50 10.96 6.32 1.01
N THR A 51 9.83 6.96 1.32
CA THR A 51 9.19 8.01 0.52
C THR A 51 9.20 9.36 1.26
N PRO A 52 8.98 10.49 0.55
CA PRO A 52 8.84 11.79 1.20
C PRO A 52 7.78 11.82 2.32
N PHE A 53 6.68 11.07 2.17
CA PHE A 53 5.64 10.96 3.19
C PHE A 53 6.07 10.18 4.44
N MET A 54 7.03 9.26 4.29
CA MET A 54 7.54 8.45 5.40
C MET A 54 8.76 9.08 6.08
N LYS A 55 9.21 10.27 5.68
CA LYS A 55 10.40 10.94 6.24
C LYS A 55 10.37 11.00 7.77
N ARG A 56 9.22 11.37 8.36
CA ARG A 56 9.06 11.44 9.83
C ARG A 56 9.22 10.07 10.49
N THR A 57 8.71 9.01 9.87
CA THR A 57 8.85 7.62 10.34
C THR A 57 10.32 7.20 10.37
N PHE A 58 11.07 7.50 9.31
CA PHE A 58 12.49 7.18 9.23
C PHE A 58 13.33 8.04 10.19
N SER A 59 13.02 9.33 10.36
CA SER A 59 13.69 10.19 11.36
C SER A 59 13.47 9.68 12.79
N LEU A 60 12.26 9.23 13.12
CA LEU A 60 11.99 8.61 14.42
C LEU A 60 12.78 7.30 14.60
N ALA A 61 12.87 6.49 13.55
CA ALA A 61 13.68 5.27 13.57
C ALA A 61 15.16 5.59 13.82
N ASP A 62 15.70 6.66 13.22
CA ASP A 62 17.09 7.10 13.48
C ASP A 62 17.27 7.61 14.92
N GLU A 63 16.34 8.43 15.42
CA GLU A 63 16.38 8.97 16.79
C GLU A 63 16.35 7.86 17.85
N LEU A 64 15.66 6.75 17.55
CA LEU A 64 15.56 5.59 18.43
C LEU A 64 16.60 4.50 18.15
N ASP A 65 17.56 4.74 17.25
CA ASP A 65 18.58 3.77 16.82
C ASP A 65 17.99 2.42 16.36
N VAL A 66 16.88 2.49 15.61
CA VAL A 66 16.19 1.32 15.05
C VAL A 66 16.93 0.85 13.81
N LYS A 67 17.49 -0.36 13.88
CA LYS A 67 18.16 -0.98 12.73
C LYS A 67 17.19 -1.24 11.57
N ARG A 68 17.60 -0.84 10.37
CA ARG A 68 16.87 -1.04 9.11
C ARG A 68 17.40 -2.28 8.38
N ILE A 69 16.48 -3.07 7.82
CA ILE A 69 16.78 -4.26 7.00
C ILE A 69 16.07 -4.10 5.66
N PRO A 70 16.73 -4.29 4.50
CA PRO A 70 16.05 -4.25 3.21
C PRO A 70 14.91 -5.28 3.13
N TYR A 71 13.75 -4.85 2.62
CA TYR A 71 12.60 -5.71 2.39
C TYR A 71 12.46 -6.06 0.90
N ALA A 72 12.45 -7.35 0.58
CA ALA A 72 12.29 -7.84 -0.79
C ALA A 72 10.80 -8.00 -1.14
N MET A 73 10.24 -7.05 -1.91
CA MET A 73 8.85 -7.11 -2.41
C MET A 73 8.64 -8.16 -3.51
N LYS A 74 9.71 -8.53 -4.24
CA LYS A 74 9.67 -9.43 -5.40
C LYS A 74 10.81 -10.46 -5.29
N ALA A 75 10.56 -11.67 -5.80
CA ALA A 75 11.56 -12.73 -5.95
C ALA A 75 11.31 -13.49 -7.26
N SER A 76 12.35 -14.13 -7.82
CA SER A 76 12.31 -14.71 -9.17
C SER A 76 11.44 -15.98 -9.31
N ASN A 77 11.11 -16.62 -8.19
CA ASN A 77 10.40 -17.89 -8.15
C ASN A 77 9.02 -17.81 -7.46
N THR A 78 8.47 -16.60 -7.31
CA THR A 78 7.09 -16.43 -6.82
C THR A 78 6.09 -16.95 -7.85
N PHE A 79 4.92 -17.35 -7.35
CA PHE A 79 3.83 -17.82 -8.17
C PHE A 79 2.53 -17.12 -7.79
N THR A 80 1.61 -17.09 -8.74
CA THR A 80 0.24 -16.64 -8.58
C THR A 80 -0.70 -17.81 -8.81
N HIS A 81 -1.79 -17.89 -8.05
CA HIS A 81 -2.73 -19.00 -8.13
C HIS A 81 -4.16 -18.46 -8.17
N TYR A 82 -4.79 -18.56 -9.34
CA TYR A 82 -6.18 -18.18 -9.54
C TYR A 82 -6.93 -19.30 -10.26
N ASN A 83 -8.21 -19.49 -9.92
CA ASN A 83 -9.09 -20.48 -10.56
C ASN A 83 -8.50 -21.90 -10.62
N GLY A 84 -7.83 -22.34 -9.55
CA GLY A 84 -7.21 -23.67 -9.46
C GLY A 84 -5.98 -23.86 -10.35
N ARG A 85 -5.44 -22.78 -10.94
CA ARG A 85 -4.26 -22.80 -11.80
C ARG A 85 -3.14 -21.96 -11.21
N GLN A 86 -1.98 -22.56 -11.06
CA GLN A 86 -0.76 -21.91 -10.61
C GLN A 86 0.08 -21.48 -11.82
N VAL A 87 0.61 -20.26 -11.76
CA VAL A 87 1.46 -19.65 -12.78
C VAL A 87 2.71 -19.13 -12.08
N GLN A 88 3.89 -19.49 -12.60
CA GLN A 88 5.17 -19.02 -12.07
C GLN A 88 5.80 -18.04 -13.05
N GLY A 89 6.27 -16.89 -12.55
CA GLY A 89 6.93 -15.88 -13.37
C GLY A 89 6.04 -15.18 -14.41
N VAL A 90 6.64 -14.26 -15.17
CA VAL A 90 5.97 -13.41 -16.19
C VAL A 90 5.75 -14.17 -17.52
N SER A 91 6.55 -15.21 -17.79
CA SER A 91 6.61 -15.92 -19.08
C SER A 91 5.41 -16.83 -19.38
N ALA A 92 4.49 -17.02 -18.44
CA ALA A 92 3.29 -17.85 -18.61
C ALA A 92 1.98 -17.04 -18.76
N LEU A 93 2.08 -15.74 -19.08
CA LEU A 93 0.95 -14.81 -19.16
C LEU A 93 0.37 -14.58 -20.57
N SER A 94 0.57 -15.48 -21.54
CA SER A 94 -0.11 -15.38 -22.85
C SER A 94 -1.45 -16.12 -22.84
N GLY A 95 -2.47 -15.52 -23.49
CA GLY A 95 -3.80 -16.12 -23.63
C GLY A 95 -4.72 -15.95 -22.41
N ASP A 96 -5.12 -17.06 -21.78
CA ASP A 96 -5.98 -17.09 -20.59
C ASP A 96 -5.40 -18.09 -19.58
N PRO A 97 -4.31 -17.71 -18.88
CA PRO A 97 -3.53 -18.64 -18.09
C PRO A 97 -4.33 -19.24 -16.93
N TYR A 98 -5.32 -18.49 -16.42
CA TYR A 98 -6.20 -18.93 -15.34
C TYR A 98 -7.52 -19.53 -15.82
N GLY A 99 -7.82 -19.56 -17.13
CA GLY A 99 -9.07 -20.11 -17.63
C GLY A 99 -10.30 -19.30 -17.21
N VAL A 100 -10.14 -17.97 -17.13
CA VAL A 100 -11.17 -17.03 -16.65
C VAL A 100 -11.94 -16.33 -17.77
N ALA A 101 -11.53 -16.45 -19.03
CA ALA A 101 -12.11 -15.72 -20.15
C ALA A 101 -13.63 -15.89 -20.26
N ARG A 102 -14.11 -17.14 -20.10
CA ARG A 102 -15.54 -17.47 -20.11
C ARG A 102 -16.38 -16.80 -19.01
N TYR A 103 -15.74 -16.27 -17.95
CA TYR A 103 -16.41 -15.60 -16.84
C TYR A 103 -16.27 -14.08 -16.91
N VAL A 104 -15.13 -13.61 -17.42
CA VAL A 104 -14.75 -12.19 -17.41
C VAL A 104 -15.31 -11.47 -18.62
N ASP A 105 -15.17 -12.08 -19.79
CA ASP A 105 -15.59 -11.49 -21.06
C ASP A 105 -15.92 -12.61 -22.08
N PRO A 106 -17.05 -13.31 -21.89
CA PRO A 106 -17.42 -14.46 -22.72
C PRO A 106 -17.62 -14.10 -24.20
N ASP A 107 -17.96 -12.84 -24.47
CA ASP A 107 -18.19 -12.31 -25.81
C ASP A 107 -16.93 -11.69 -26.43
N ASN A 108 -15.79 -11.72 -25.71
CA ASN A 108 -14.52 -11.12 -26.12
C ASN A 108 -14.64 -9.64 -26.57
N ARG A 109 -15.47 -8.86 -25.87
CA ARG A 109 -15.70 -7.43 -26.15
C ARG A 109 -14.54 -6.55 -25.69
N ILE A 110 -13.71 -7.04 -24.76
CA ILE A 110 -12.58 -6.36 -24.14
C ILE A 110 -11.36 -7.27 -24.29
N PRO A 111 -10.63 -7.14 -25.41
CA PRO A 111 -9.46 -7.94 -25.67
C PRO A 111 -8.49 -7.91 -24.50
N ASN A 112 -7.95 -9.08 -24.14
CA ASN A 112 -7.01 -9.27 -23.05
C ASN A 112 -7.56 -9.02 -21.63
N ALA A 113 -8.87 -8.79 -21.43
CA ALA A 113 -9.45 -8.73 -20.09
C ALA A 113 -9.05 -9.92 -19.17
N PRO A 114 -8.90 -11.16 -19.66
CA PRO A 114 -8.45 -12.29 -18.83
C PRO A 114 -6.99 -12.20 -18.37
N LEU A 115 -6.16 -11.37 -19.01
CA LEU A 115 -4.72 -11.26 -18.74
C LEU A 115 -4.45 -10.32 -17.56
N PRO A 116 -3.82 -10.78 -16.46
CA PRO A 116 -3.51 -9.92 -15.31
C PRO A 116 -2.68 -8.69 -15.67
N GLU A 117 -1.73 -8.86 -16.58
CA GLU A 117 -0.86 -7.76 -17.01
C GLU A 117 -1.66 -6.70 -17.79
N ALA A 118 -2.64 -7.11 -18.60
CA ALA A 118 -3.52 -6.16 -19.29
C ALA A 118 -4.42 -5.44 -18.29
N VAL A 119 -4.95 -6.15 -17.29
CA VAL A 119 -5.69 -5.58 -16.16
C VAL A 119 -4.86 -4.51 -15.43
N HIS A 120 -3.63 -4.84 -15.01
CA HIS A 120 -2.77 -3.88 -14.30
C HIS A 120 -2.48 -2.65 -15.15
N ARG A 121 -2.24 -2.82 -16.47
CA ARG A 121 -2.04 -1.69 -17.38
C ARG A 121 -3.27 -0.81 -17.50
N SER A 122 -4.46 -1.39 -17.69
CA SER A 122 -5.69 -0.60 -17.81
C SER A 122 -6.06 0.10 -16.50
N VAL A 123 -5.87 -0.54 -15.35
CA VAL A 123 -6.07 0.11 -14.05
C VAL A 123 -5.07 1.26 -13.85
N SER A 124 -3.79 1.03 -14.15
CA SER A 124 -2.74 2.06 -14.08
C SER A 124 -3.04 3.24 -15.00
N ASP A 125 -3.49 2.94 -16.22
CA ASP A 125 -3.88 3.93 -17.21
C ASP A 125 -5.06 4.78 -16.76
N ALA A 126 -6.10 4.17 -16.18
CA ALA A 126 -7.24 4.90 -15.63
C ALA A 126 -6.89 5.77 -14.42
N LEU A 127 -5.86 5.41 -13.66
CA LEU A 127 -5.39 6.18 -12.51
C LEU A 127 -4.41 7.30 -12.90
N GLY A 128 -3.70 7.16 -14.01
CA GLY A 128 -2.66 8.11 -14.44
C GLY A 128 -1.29 7.83 -13.84
N VAL A 129 -0.96 6.56 -13.65
CA VAL A 129 0.36 6.11 -13.18
C VAL A 129 1.46 6.60 -14.15
N PRO A 130 2.62 7.08 -13.66
CA PRO A 130 3.74 7.44 -14.53
C PRO A 130 4.07 6.34 -15.56
N GLY A 131 4.20 6.73 -16.83
CA GLY A 131 4.40 5.79 -17.95
C GLY A 131 3.10 5.31 -18.61
N SER A 132 1.92 5.67 -18.08
CA SER A 132 0.64 5.47 -18.76
C SER A 132 0.54 6.30 -20.04
N SER A 133 -0.33 5.89 -20.97
CA SER A 133 -0.55 6.64 -22.20
C SER A 133 -1.12 8.04 -21.90
N PRO A 134 -0.82 9.05 -22.74
CA PRO A 134 -1.44 10.36 -22.63
C PRO A 134 -2.96 10.25 -22.70
N SER A 135 -3.64 10.99 -21.82
CA SER A 135 -5.10 11.02 -21.72
C SER A 135 -5.58 12.47 -21.79
N ALA A 136 -6.60 12.74 -22.59
CA ALA A 136 -7.27 14.05 -22.60
C ALA A 136 -8.13 14.26 -21.34
N ARG A 137 -8.51 13.17 -20.67
CA ARG A 137 -9.23 13.18 -19.39
C ARG A 137 -8.23 13.24 -18.24
N LEU A 138 -8.43 14.18 -17.33
CA LEU A 138 -7.67 14.27 -16.09
C LEU A 138 -7.89 13.00 -15.24
N ARG A 139 -6.79 12.40 -14.77
CA ARG A 139 -6.79 11.22 -13.89
C ARG A 139 -6.20 11.59 -12.53
N PRO A 140 -6.55 10.86 -11.46
CA PRO A 140 -6.21 11.29 -10.11
C PRO A 140 -4.70 11.35 -9.83
N LEU A 141 -3.88 10.46 -10.40
CA LEU A 141 -2.43 10.50 -10.20
C LEU A 141 -1.73 11.54 -11.07
N ASP A 142 -2.35 12.02 -12.16
CA ASP A 142 -1.79 13.10 -12.97
C ASP A 142 -1.56 14.36 -12.09
N LEU A 143 -2.39 14.57 -11.05
CA LEU A 143 -2.28 15.65 -10.07
C LEU A 143 -0.96 15.66 -9.28
N PHE A 144 -0.31 14.49 -9.16
CA PHE A 144 0.93 14.32 -8.40
C PHE A 144 2.16 14.28 -9.31
N THR A 145 1.98 14.62 -10.59
CA THR A 145 3.02 14.66 -11.62
C THR A 145 3.18 16.07 -12.18
N GLY A 146 4.39 16.42 -12.63
CA GLY A 146 4.68 17.72 -13.27
C GLY A 146 5.66 18.61 -12.52
N ASP A 147 6.16 19.64 -13.22
CA ASP A 147 7.24 20.51 -12.75
C ASP A 147 6.78 21.52 -11.68
N ASN A 148 5.53 22.01 -11.78
CA ASN A 148 4.91 22.96 -10.84
C ASN A 148 4.04 22.27 -9.78
N PHE A 149 4.45 21.10 -9.32
CA PHE A 149 3.72 20.33 -8.31
C PHE A 149 3.63 21.06 -6.97
N ASP A 150 2.40 21.19 -6.49
CA ASP A 150 2.06 21.65 -5.14
C ASP A 150 1.25 20.53 -4.46
N LEU A 151 1.76 20.03 -3.33
CA LEU A 151 1.17 18.89 -2.62
C LEU A 151 -0.21 19.22 -2.04
N ASP A 152 -0.37 20.43 -1.49
CA ASP A 152 -1.62 20.84 -0.86
C ASP A 152 -2.69 21.05 -1.92
N LEU A 153 -2.33 21.70 -3.04
CA LEU A 153 -3.23 21.85 -4.19
C LEU A 153 -3.60 20.49 -4.79
N ALA A 154 -2.64 19.57 -4.94
CA ALA A 154 -2.89 18.23 -5.46
C ALA A 154 -3.90 17.47 -4.59
N PHE A 155 -3.77 17.52 -3.26
CA PHE A 155 -4.75 16.93 -2.36
C PHE A 155 -6.11 17.62 -2.44
N GLN A 156 -6.15 18.95 -2.44
CA GLN A 156 -7.41 19.70 -2.60
C GLN A 156 -8.14 19.30 -3.89
N GLN A 157 -7.42 19.18 -5.01
CA GLN A 157 -7.99 18.77 -6.29
C GLN A 157 -8.40 17.30 -6.30
N LEU A 158 -7.62 16.41 -5.66
CA LEU A 158 -7.93 15.00 -5.51
C LEU A 158 -9.27 14.82 -4.79
N TYR A 159 -9.41 15.39 -3.59
CA TYR A 159 -10.65 15.28 -2.82
C TYR A 159 -11.82 16.01 -3.51
N GLY A 160 -11.59 17.22 -4.04
CA GLY A 160 -12.63 18.01 -4.69
C GLY A 160 -13.18 17.39 -5.99
N SER A 161 -12.36 16.63 -6.73
CA SER A 161 -12.74 16.12 -8.05
C SER A 161 -13.04 14.62 -8.08
N PHE A 162 -12.45 13.84 -7.17
CA PHE A 162 -12.44 12.37 -7.26
C PHE A 162 -13.06 11.63 -6.06
N ASP A 163 -13.23 12.26 -4.90
CA ASP A 163 -13.75 11.60 -3.69
C ASP A 163 -15.20 11.08 -3.83
N LYS A 164 -15.96 11.69 -4.75
CA LYS A 164 -17.30 11.24 -5.12
C LYS A 164 -17.35 9.86 -5.78
N TYR A 165 -16.21 9.33 -6.24
CA TYR A 165 -16.12 8.03 -6.89
C TYR A 165 -15.63 6.98 -5.91
N THR A 166 -16.20 5.79 -6.02
CA THR A 166 -15.46 4.56 -5.68
C THR A 166 -14.54 4.17 -6.83
N MET A 167 -13.54 3.34 -6.57
CA MET A 167 -12.68 2.83 -7.65
C MET A 167 -13.49 2.09 -8.73
N ARG A 168 -14.54 1.35 -8.34
CA ARG A 168 -15.47 0.69 -9.26
C ARG A 168 -16.20 1.68 -10.15
N THR A 169 -16.82 2.72 -9.58
CA THR A 169 -17.55 3.73 -10.36
C THR A 169 -16.61 4.53 -11.26
N TRP A 170 -15.37 4.76 -10.83
CA TRP A 170 -14.36 5.43 -11.64
C TRP A 170 -14.00 4.60 -12.87
N LEU A 171 -13.72 3.30 -12.71
CA LEU A 171 -13.43 2.42 -13.83
C LEU A 171 -14.61 2.28 -14.79
N GLN A 172 -15.85 2.21 -14.28
CA GLN A 172 -17.04 2.17 -15.12
C GLN A 172 -17.21 3.46 -15.94
N GLU A 173 -16.95 4.63 -15.33
CA GLU A 173 -17.00 5.93 -15.99
C GLU A 173 -15.84 6.11 -16.99
N TYR A 174 -14.65 5.58 -16.68
CA TYR A 174 -13.46 5.67 -17.52
C TYR A 174 -13.51 4.69 -18.70
N TYR A 175 -14.06 3.50 -18.48
CA TYR A 175 -14.29 2.48 -19.50
C TYR A 175 -15.78 2.09 -19.55
N PRO A 176 -16.64 2.87 -20.24
CA PRO A 176 -18.08 2.61 -20.30
C PRO A 176 -18.49 1.26 -20.87
N SER A 177 -17.62 0.63 -21.67
CA SER A 177 -17.84 -0.71 -22.24
C SER A 177 -17.55 -1.85 -21.27
N TRP A 178 -16.88 -1.58 -20.15
CA TRP A 178 -16.54 -2.61 -19.17
C TRP A 178 -17.77 -3.11 -18.46
N THR A 179 -17.89 -4.44 -18.38
CA THR A 179 -18.93 -5.08 -17.60
C THR A 179 -18.52 -5.19 -16.13
N VAL A 180 -19.48 -5.43 -15.25
CA VAL A 180 -19.22 -5.71 -13.83
C VAL A 180 -18.26 -6.90 -13.66
N ALA A 181 -18.32 -7.90 -14.54
CA ALA A 181 -17.43 -9.06 -14.50
C ALA A 181 -15.96 -8.68 -14.76
N VAL A 182 -15.70 -7.77 -15.70
CA VAL A 182 -14.36 -7.23 -15.96
C VAL A 182 -13.86 -6.45 -14.76
N ILE A 183 -14.66 -5.53 -14.20
CA ILE A 183 -14.22 -4.73 -13.06
C ILE A 183 -13.96 -5.61 -11.82
N ASN A 184 -14.76 -6.66 -11.59
CA ASN A 184 -14.52 -7.64 -10.53
C ASN A 184 -13.22 -8.43 -10.74
N TRP A 185 -12.86 -8.72 -12.00
CA TRP A 185 -11.59 -9.34 -12.31
C TRP A 185 -10.42 -8.38 -12.09
N CYS A 186 -10.59 -7.10 -12.45
CA CYS A 186 -9.63 -6.05 -12.13
C CYS A 186 -9.35 -5.98 -10.64
N GLU A 187 -10.40 -5.89 -9.82
CA GLU A 187 -10.27 -5.91 -8.36
C GLU A 187 -9.52 -7.14 -7.85
N ARG A 188 -9.83 -8.33 -8.37
CA ARG A 188 -9.22 -9.58 -7.90
C ARG A 188 -7.73 -9.70 -8.20
N ILE A 189 -7.28 -9.12 -9.30
CA ILE A 189 -5.87 -9.15 -9.71
C ILE A 189 -5.09 -8.01 -9.04
N ASP A 190 -5.70 -6.85 -8.89
CA ASP A 190 -5.05 -5.64 -8.40
C ASP A 190 -5.05 -5.55 -6.87
N ARG A 191 -6.17 -5.90 -6.22
CA ARG A 191 -6.42 -5.61 -4.79
C ARG A 191 -7.18 -6.73 -4.07
N SER A 192 -7.45 -6.49 -2.78
CA SER A 192 -8.31 -7.34 -1.96
C SER A 192 -9.78 -7.16 -2.29
N ARG A 193 -10.60 -8.17 -1.98
CA ARG A 193 -12.05 -8.13 -2.16
C ARG A 193 -12.68 -6.95 -1.39
N GLY A 194 -13.59 -6.24 -2.05
CA GLY A 194 -14.30 -5.07 -1.50
C GLY A 194 -13.45 -3.80 -1.50
N TRP A 195 -12.22 -3.83 -2.04
CA TRP A 195 -11.40 -2.63 -2.15
C TRP A 195 -12.00 -1.66 -3.16
N TYR A 196 -12.54 -2.17 -4.27
CA TYR A 196 -13.04 -1.30 -5.34
C TYR A 196 -14.34 -0.57 -4.98
N ASP A 197 -15.00 -1.00 -3.91
CA ASP A 197 -16.21 -0.37 -3.37
C ASP A 197 -15.89 0.74 -2.36
N ARG A 198 -14.61 0.98 -2.06
CA ARG A 198 -14.13 2.12 -1.26
C ARG A 198 -13.91 3.35 -2.12
N ALA A 199 -13.72 4.50 -1.47
CA ALA A 199 -13.42 5.76 -2.14
C ALA A 199 -12.18 5.62 -3.04
N LEU A 200 -12.26 6.18 -4.25
CA LEU A 200 -11.16 6.18 -5.22
C LEU A 200 -9.89 6.80 -4.62
N VAL A 201 -10.06 7.85 -3.80
CA VAL A 201 -8.95 8.53 -3.14
C VAL A 201 -8.11 7.57 -2.29
N GLU A 202 -8.71 6.58 -1.62
CA GLU A 202 -7.98 5.57 -0.84
C GLU A 202 -7.06 4.72 -1.73
N THR A 203 -7.52 4.38 -2.95
CA THR A 203 -6.70 3.65 -3.93
C THR A 203 -5.55 4.52 -4.44
N VAL A 204 -5.78 5.82 -4.63
CA VAL A 204 -4.76 6.78 -5.04
C VAL A 204 -3.71 6.97 -3.95
N LEU A 205 -4.14 7.14 -2.69
CA LEU A 205 -3.24 7.24 -1.54
C LEU A 205 -2.42 5.97 -1.35
N GLU A 206 -3.03 4.80 -1.52
CA GLU A 206 -2.31 3.53 -1.51
C GLU A 206 -1.27 3.49 -2.63
N TYR A 207 -1.61 3.90 -3.86
CA TYR A 207 -0.64 3.97 -4.94
C TYR A 207 0.54 4.89 -4.59
N LEU A 208 0.28 6.10 -4.08
CA LEU A 208 1.32 7.05 -3.67
C LEU A 208 2.19 6.52 -2.53
N ALA A 209 1.63 5.70 -1.64
CA ALA A 209 2.39 5.05 -0.58
C ALA A 209 3.34 3.97 -1.11
N PHE A 210 2.95 3.25 -2.17
CA PHE A 210 3.74 2.14 -2.72
C PHE A 210 4.64 2.52 -3.91
N SER A 211 4.35 3.62 -4.61
CA SER A 211 5.01 3.98 -5.89
C SER A 211 4.96 5.49 -6.10
N TRP A 212 5.77 6.21 -5.32
CA TRP A 212 5.87 7.66 -5.42
C TRP A 212 6.41 8.09 -6.80
N PRO A 213 5.70 8.95 -7.54
CA PRO A 213 6.00 9.24 -8.95
C PRO A 213 7.23 10.12 -9.19
N ARG A 214 7.90 10.65 -8.16
CA ARG A 214 9.06 11.55 -8.31
C ARG A 214 10.32 10.95 -7.70
N GLU A 215 11.10 10.28 -8.54
CA GLU A 215 12.34 9.58 -8.19
C GLU A 215 13.50 10.50 -7.75
N SER A 216 13.40 11.82 -7.94
CA SER A 216 14.49 12.78 -7.73
C SER A 216 14.47 13.55 -6.39
N THR A 217 13.67 13.13 -5.41
CA THR A 217 13.75 13.73 -4.06
C THR A 217 14.99 13.19 -3.33
N PRO A 218 15.90 14.03 -2.76
CA PRO A 218 17.18 13.58 -2.17
C PRO A 218 17.08 12.54 -1.04
N SER A 219 15.87 12.31 -0.51
CA SER A 219 15.58 11.33 0.54
C SER A 219 14.94 10.04 0.04
N PHE A 220 14.69 9.90 -1.27
CA PHE A 220 14.05 8.73 -1.87
C PHE A 220 15.11 7.81 -2.49
N ASP A 221 15.23 6.59 -1.99
CA ASP A 221 16.01 5.54 -2.64
C ASP A 221 15.12 4.46 -3.29
N GLY A 222 13.80 4.63 -3.22
CA GLY A 222 12.81 3.68 -3.74
C GLY A 222 12.81 2.31 -3.04
N LYS A 223 13.54 2.17 -1.92
CA LYS A 223 13.69 0.90 -1.22
C LYS A 223 12.66 0.76 -0.11
N TRP A 224 12.32 -0.50 0.14
CA TRP A 224 11.48 -0.91 1.25
C TRP A 224 12.36 -1.42 2.37
N TYR A 225 11.99 -1.10 3.60
CA TYR A 225 12.71 -1.51 4.79
C TYR A 225 11.78 -2.17 5.80
N CYS A 226 12.29 -3.17 6.52
CA CYS A 226 11.80 -3.57 7.82
C CYS A 226 12.59 -2.84 8.90
N PHE A 227 11.94 -2.59 10.02
CA PHE A 227 12.58 -2.13 11.23
C PHE A 227 12.78 -3.31 12.16
N TRP A 228 14.04 -3.62 12.48
CA TRP A 228 14.36 -4.72 13.35
C TRP A 228 13.99 -4.37 14.79
N ARG A 229 13.21 -5.25 15.44
CA ARG A 229 12.81 -5.13 16.85
C ARG A 229 12.09 -3.83 17.22
N ILE A 230 11.03 -3.49 16.48
CA ILE A 230 10.16 -2.32 16.75
C ILE A 230 9.69 -2.25 18.22
N LEU A 231 9.48 -3.39 18.88
CA LEU A 231 8.97 -3.45 20.26
C LEU A 231 10.00 -3.43 21.38
N PHE A 232 11.30 -3.66 21.12
CA PHE A 232 12.28 -3.68 22.22
C PHE A 232 12.50 -2.28 22.81
N LEU A 233 12.41 -1.24 21.99
CA LEU A 233 12.57 0.15 22.42
C LEU A 233 11.44 0.65 23.33
N ALA A 234 10.23 0.09 23.18
CA ALA A 234 9.10 0.40 24.06
C ALA A 234 9.30 -0.11 25.49
N ARG A 235 10.16 -1.12 25.70
CA ARG A 235 10.49 -1.63 27.05
C ARG A 235 11.68 -0.94 27.69
N SER A 236 12.64 -0.43 26.91
CA SER A 236 13.87 0.18 27.46
C SER A 236 13.75 1.69 27.77
N HIS A 237 12.75 2.40 27.24
CA HIS A 237 12.62 3.86 27.45
C HIS A 237 11.31 4.30 28.12
N VAL A 238 10.48 3.35 28.58
CA VAL A 238 9.30 3.64 29.42
C VAL A 238 9.58 3.14 30.83
N LEU A 239 10.63 3.66 31.45
CA LEU A 239 10.74 3.66 32.92
C LEU A 239 9.93 4.87 33.41
N ILE A 240 8.61 4.75 33.42
CA ILE A 240 7.77 5.68 34.17
C ILE A 240 8.06 5.38 35.63
N VAL A 241 8.82 6.29 36.23
CA VAL A 241 9.05 6.42 37.66
C VAL A 241 7.69 6.42 38.36
N ALA A 242 7.28 5.27 38.88
CA ALA A 242 6.26 5.18 39.91
C ALA A 242 6.93 5.56 41.23
N THR A 243 7.12 6.87 41.46
CA THR A 243 7.38 7.37 42.81
C THR A 243 6.06 7.39 43.58
N ARG A 244 6.00 6.55 44.60
CA ARG A 244 5.52 6.96 45.92
C ARG A 244 6.67 6.85 46.89
#